data_AF-A0A9E2EXI1-F1
#
_entry.id   AF-A0A9E2EXI1-F1
#
_cell.length_a   1.000
_cell.length_b   1.000
_cell.length_c   1.000
_cell.angle_alpha   90.00
_cell.angle_beta   90.00
_cell.angle_gamma   90.00
#
_symmetry.space_group_name_H-M   'P 1'
#
loop_
_entity.id
_entity.type
_entity.pdbx_description
1 polymer ?
#
loop_
_entity_poly.entity_id
_entity_poly.type
_entity_poly.pdbx_seq_one_letter_code
_entity_poly.pdbx_strand_id
1 'polypeptide(L)'
;LDLSGNPVSGARVEIWQCDVKGRYLHRGDSGAGSRDKAFQGFGHDTTGADGRYSFRTIKPVPYPGRTPHIHVKVLVDHRERLTTQFYLPDHPYNKRDWLYQRVAKHKRPLVTMNFSTSEQLPRASLDIVI
;
A
#
# COMPACT_ATOMS: atom_id res chain seq x y z
N LEU A 1 4.09 7.53 -12.58
CA LEU A 1 4.46 7.71 -14.00
C LEU A 1 3.19 7.67 -14.84
N ASP A 2 3.18 8.31 -15.99
CA ASP A 2 2.16 8.08 -17.02
C ASP A 2 2.48 6.82 -17.85
N LEU A 3 1.62 6.47 -18.80
CA LEU A 3 1.83 5.33 -19.71
C LEU A 3 3.05 5.47 -20.64
N SER A 4 3.59 6.68 -20.79
CA SER A 4 4.82 6.95 -21.55
C SER A 4 6.07 6.92 -20.66
N GLY A 5 5.93 6.69 -19.36
CA GLY A 5 7.02 6.64 -18.40
C GLY A 5 7.42 8.01 -17.83
N ASN A 6 6.66 9.07 -18.08
CA ASN A 6 6.97 10.40 -17.56
C ASN A 6 6.53 10.54 -16.09
N PRO A 7 7.23 11.33 -15.26
CA PRO A 7 6.78 11.66 -13.92
C PRO A 7 5.45 12.42 -13.94
N VAL A 8 4.56 12.09 -13.01
CA VAL A 8 3.29 12.81 -12.83
C VAL A 8 3.43 13.68 -11.59
N SER A 9 3.49 15.00 -11.79
CA SER A 9 3.55 16.00 -10.72
C SER A 9 2.16 16.31 -10.17
N GLY A 10 2.06 16.65 -8.89
CA GLY A 10 0.80 17.07 -8.25
C GLY A 10 -0.20 15.94 -8.01
N ALA A 11 0.17 14.68 -8.24
CA ALA A 11 -0.69 13.54 -7.92
C ALA A 11 -0.75 13.36 -6.40
N ARG A 12 -1.95 13.21 -5.84
CA ARG A 12 -2.14 12.85 -4.44
C ARG A 12 -2.14 11.33 -4.32
N VAL A 13 -1.16 10.79 -3.61
CA VAL A 13 -1.08 9.38 -3.25
C VAL A 13 -1.56 9.23 -1.82
N GLU A 14 -2.54 8.37 -1.59
CA GLU A 14 -3.07 8.05 -0.27
C GLU A 14 -2.78 6.59 0.05
N ILE A 15 -2.43 6.32 1.31
CA ILE A 15 -2.30 4.96 1.84
C ILE A 15 -3.20 4.75 3.04
N TRP A 16 -3.70 3.52 3.19
CA TRP A 16 -4.32 3.07 4.44
C TRP A 16 -4.01 1.62 4.73
N GLN A 17 -3.91 1.29 6.02
CA GLN A 17 -3.61 -0.06 6.50
C GLN A 17 -4.09 -0.26 7.93
N CYS A 18 -4.10 -1.53 8.36
CA CYS A 18 -4.29 -1.90 9.75
C CYS A 18 -3.04 -1.63 10.60
N ASP A 19 -3.23 -1.56 11.91
CA ASP A 19 -2.17 -1.51 12.92
C ASP A 19 -1.45 -2.86 13.08
N VAL A 20 -0.47 -2.93 14.00
CA VAL A 20 0.30 -4.15 14.29
C VAL A 20 -0.54 -5.33 14.81
N LYS A 21 -1.79 -5.08 15.23
CA LYS A 21 -2.75 -6.09 15.70
C LYS A 21 -3.79 -6.45 14.63
N GLY A 22 -3.63 -5.95 13.41
CA GLY A 22 -4.56 -6.21 12.32
C GLY A 22 -5.88 -5.42 12.43
N ARG A 23 -5.89 -4.30 13.17
CA ARG A 23 -7.08 -3.45 13.39
C ARG A 23 -7.03 -2.17 12.57
N TYR A 24 -8.15 -1.81 11.96
CA TYR A 24 -8.34 -0.54 11.28
C TYR A 24 -8.90 0.51 12.23
N LEU A 25 -8.48 1.75 12.06
CA LEU A 25 -9.19 2.91 12.62
C LEU A 25 -10.44 3.19 11.76
N HIS A 26 -11.43 2.30 11.84
CA HIS A 26 -12.66 2.39 11.07
C HIS A 26 -13.85 1.89 11.89
N ARG A 27 -15.00 2.58 11.82
CA ARG A 27 -16.20 2.24 12.61
C ARG A 27 -16.74 0.84 12.30
N GLY A 28 -16.51 0.36 11.08
CA GLY A 28 -16.91 -0.99 10.65
C GLY A 28 -15.94 -2.11 11.02
N ASP A 29 -14.83 -1.84 11.71
CA ASP A 29 -13.96 -2.89 12.21
C ASP A 29 -14.60 -3.59 13.44
N SER A 30 -15.09 -4.81 13.22
CA SER A 30 -15.71 -5.66 14.25
C SER A 30 -14.75 -6.66 14.91
N GLY A 31 -13.45 -6.53 14.68
CA GLY A 31 -12.44 -7.43 15.24
C GLY A 31 -12.44 -7.42 16.77
N ALA A 32 -12.09 -8.56 17.37
CA ALA A 32 -11.87 -8.66 18.80
C ALA A 32 -10.58 -7.91 19.22
N GLY A 33 -10.54 -7.39 20.44
CA GLY A 33 -9.36 -6.75 21.03
C GLY A 33 -9.26 -5.24 20.85
N SER A 34 -8.15 -4.66 21.32
CA SER A 34 -7.90 -3.21 21.29
C SER A 34 -6.97 -2.82 20.15
N ARG A 35 -7.29 -1.69 19.49
CA ARG A 35 -6.42 -1.02 18.53
C ARG A 35 -5.17 -0.44 19.20
N ASP A 36 -4.08 -0.31 18.45
CA ASP A 36 -2.98 0.57 18.80
C ASP A 36 -3.43 2.03 18.73
N LYS A 37 -3.41 2.71 19.88
CA LYS A 37 -3.83 4.11 19.99
C LYS A 37 -2.84 5.07 19.31
N ALA A 38 -1.58 4.66 19.12
CA ALA A 38 -0.51 5.47 18.56
C ALA A 38 -0.42 5.37 17.02
N PHE A 39 -1.20 4.51 16.38
CA PHE A 39 -1.10 4.27 14.94
C PHE A 39 -2.35 4.76 14.19
N GLN A 40 -2.25 5.82 13.38
CA GLN A 40 -3.43 6.37 12.68
C GLN A 40 -3.91 5.54 11.48
N GLY A 41 -3.01 4.77 10.86
CA GLY A 41 -3.35 3.85 9.75
C GLY A 41 -3.71 4.51 8.41
N PHE A 42 -3.60 5.83 8.28
CA PHE A 42 -3.80 6.59 7.04
C PHE A 42 -2.63 7.54 6.81
N GLY A 43 -2.35 7.90 5.56
CA GLY A 43 -1.44 8.98 5.21
C GLY A 43 -1.63 9.40 3.75
N HIS A 44 -1.24 10.63 3.41
CA HIS A 44 -1.16 11.05 2.02
C HIS A 44 0.12 11.86 1.77
N ASP A 45 0.55 11.83 0.52
CA ASP A 45 1.67 12.62 -0.01
C ASP A 45 1.26 13.17 -1.38
N THR A 46 1.86 14.28 -1.79
CA THR A 46 1.64 14.89 -3.10
C THR A 46 2.94 14.89 -3.87
N THR A 47 2.91 14.29 -5.06
CA THR A 47 4.13 14.13 -5.86
C THR A 47 4.71 15.47 -6.30
N GLY A 48 6.03 15.60 -6.17
CA GLY A 48 6.77 16.74 -6.71
C GLY A 48 6.96 16.67 -8.23
N ALA A 49 7.75 17.59 -8.78
CA ALA A 49 8.06 17.64 -10.21
C ALA A 49 8.75 16.37 -10.74
N ASP A 50 9.44 15.62 -9.88
CA ASP A 50 10.07 14.34 -10.20
C ASP A 50 9.14 13.13 -10.02
N GLY A 51 7.87 13.36 -9.67
CA GLY A 51 6.84 12.33 -9.54
C GLY A 51 7.00 11.43 -8.31
N ARG A 52 7.92 11.72 -7.39
CA ARG A 52 8.19 10.89 -6.21
C ARG A 52 7.22 11.15 -5.07
N TYR A 53 6.97 10.11 -4.29
CA TYR A 53 6.20 10.11 -3.06
C TYR A 53 6.93 9.26 -2.00
N SER A 54 6.64 9.48 -0.73
CA SER A 54 7.22 8.67 0.34
C SER A 54 6.33 8.55 1.57
N PHE A 55 6.38 7.37 2.20
CA PHE A 55 5.70 7.10 3.45
C PHE A 55 6.65 6.38 4.41
N ARG A 56 6.57 6.74 5.69
CA ARG A 56 7.12 5.94 6.78
C ARG A 56 5.97 5.36 7.58
N THR A 57 5.87 4.04 7.61
CA THR A 57 4.80 3.29 8.29
C THR A 57 5.35 1.99 8.86
N ILE A 58 4.51 1.23 9.56
CA ILE A 58 4.81 -0.13 9.99
C ILE A 58 4.60 -1.11 8.83
N LYS A 59 5.32 -2.23 8.85
CA LYS A 59 5.07 -3.33 7.91
C LYS A 59 3.63 -3.86 8.13
N PRO A 60 2.83 -4.08 7.06
CA PRO A 60 1.47 -4.55 7.24
C PRO A 60 1.47 -5.96 7.83
N VAL A 61 0.42 -6.28 8.58
CA VAL A 61 0.19 -7.59 9.20
C VAL A 61 -1.07 -8.23 8.60
N PRO A 62 -1.28 -9.55 8.78
CA PRO A 62 -2.52 -10.19 8.37
C PRO A 62 -3.70 -9.66 9.18
N TYR A 63 -4.87 -9.59 8.56
CA TYR A 63 -6.15 -9.44 9.23
C TYR A 63 -7.15 -10.43 8.62
N PRO A 64 -8.25 -10.77 9.33
CA PRO A 64 -9.14 -11.86 8.93
C PRO A 64 -9.53 -11.81 7.45
N GLY A 65 -9.24 -12.91 6.74
CA GLY A 65 -9.61 -13.09 5.33
C GLY A 65 -8.66 -12.48 4.30
N ARG A 66 -7.58 -11.79 4.70
CA ARG A 66 -6.67 -11.12 3.77
C ARG A 66 -5.19 -11.37 4.10
N THR A 67 -4.34 -11.41 3.07
CA THR A 67 -2.87 -11.37 3.22
C THR A 67 -2.42 -9.97 3.66
N PRO A 68 -1.25 -9.76 4.29
CA PRO A 68 -0.77 -8.42 4.62
C PRO A 68 -0.67 -7.51 3.40
N HIS A 69 -1.28 -6.33 3.48
CA HIS A 69 -1.23 -5.34 2.42
C HIS A 69 -1.35 -3.91 2.96
N ILE A 70 -0.92 -2.97 2.14
CA ILE A 70 -1.22 -1.55 2.25
C ILE A 70 -2.12 -1.19 1.08
N HIS A 71 -3.25 -0.57 1.35
CA HIS A 71 -4.06 -0.01 0.29
C HIS A 71 -3.46 1.29 -0.22
N VAL A 72 -3.64 1.54 -1.51
CA VAL A 72 -3.14 2.74 -2.19
C VAL A 72 -4.23 3.32 -3.07
N LYS A 73 -4.39 4.64 -3.03
CA LYS A 73 -5.22 5.41 -3.97
C LYS A 73 -4.40 6.53 -4.58
N VAL A 74 -4.58 6.76 -5.87
CA VAL A 74 -3.94 7.86 -6.59
C VAL A 74 -5.01 8.75 -7.20
N LEU A 75 -4.92 10.04 -6.89
CA LEU A 75 -5.76 11.09 -7.46
C LEU A 75 -4.90 12.05 -8.29
N VAL A 76 -5.41 12.44 -9.45
CA VAL A 76 -4.86 13.52 -10.29
C VAL A 76 -5.98 14.51 -10.55
N ASP A 77 -5.74 15.80 -10.31
CA ASP A 77 -6.75 16.86 -10.38
C ASP A 77 -8.03 16.52 -9.58
N HIS A 78 -7.84 16.00 -8.36
CA HIS A 78 -8.90 15.56 -7.45
C HIS A 78 -9.79 14.42 -7.99
N ARG A 79 -9.42 13.77 -9.10
CA ARG A 79 -10.12 12.60 -9.65
C ARG A 79 -9.34 11.34 -9.36
N GLU A 80 -10.03 10.31 -8.88
CA GLU A 80 -9.44 8.99 -8.70
C GLU A 80 -8.98 8.42 -10.05
N ARG A 81 -7.72 8.04 -10.13
CA ARG A 81 -7.12 7.37 -11.29
C ARG A 81 -6.91 5.89 -11.03
N LEU A 82 -6.55 5.54 -9.81
CA LEU A 82 -6.25 4.17 -9.43
C LEU A 82 -6.57 3.94 -7.95
N THR A 83 -7.18 2.80 -7.67
CA THR A 83 -7.18 2.18 -6.34
C THR A 83 -6.53 0.79 -6.48
N THR A 84 -5.51 0.52 -5.67
CA THR A 84 -4.75 -0.73 -5.70
C THR A 84 -4.28 -1.13 -4.29
N GLN A 85 -3.53 -2.21 -4.19
CA GLN A 85 -2.95 -2.71 -2.94
C GLN A 85 -1.52 -3.16 -3.18
N PHE A 86 -0.63 -2.85 -2.25
CA PHE A 86 0.73 -3.35 -2.21
C PHE A 86 0.84 -4.49 -1.19
N TYR A 87 1.55 -5.55 -1.56
CA TYR A 87 1.62 -6.81 -0.84
C TYR A 87 3.06 -7.13 -0.40
N LEU A 88 3.19 -7.96 0.63
CA LEU A 88 4.49 -8.52 0.99
C LEU A 88 4.93 -9.61 0.01
N PRO A 89 6.23 -9.65 -0.36
CA PRO A 89 6.77 -10.70 -1.21
C PRO A 89 6.66 -12.04 -0.52
N ASP A 90 6.25 -13.07 -1.29
CA ASP A 90 6.23 -14.48 -0.90
C ASP A 90 5.50 -14.82 0.41
N HIS A 91 4.65 -13.91 0.91
CA HIS A 91 3.92 -14.15 2.14
C HIS A 91 2.98 -15.36 1.98
N PRO A 92 2.95 -16.34 2.91
CA PRO A 92 2.18 -17.57 2.74
C PRO A 92 0.70 -17.35 2.43
N TYR A 93 0.11 -16.28 2.99
CA TYR A 93 -1.31 -15.95 2.79
C TYR A 93 -1.62 -15.42 1.39
N ASN A 94 -0.62 -14.98 0.61
CA ASN A 94 -0.82 -14.60 -0.78
C ASN A 94 -1.47 -15.75 -1.57
N LYS A 95 -1.15 -17.02 -1.25
CA LYS A 95 -1.71 -18.21 -1.90
C LYS A 95 -3.21 -18.40 -1.64
N ARG A 96 -3.75 -17.82 -0.56
CA ARG A 96 -5.15 -17.97 -0.11
C ARG A 96 -5.97 -16.68 -0.24
N ASP A 97 -5.32 -15.53 -0.43
CA ASP A 97 -5.99 -14.25 -0.61
C ASP A 97 -6.63 -14.16 -2.01
N TRP A 98 -7.96 -14.22 -2.05
CA TRP A 98 -8.72 -14.22 -3.30
C TRP A 98 -8.50 -12.96 -4.14
N LEU A 99 -8.22 -11.81 -3.52
CA LEU A 99 -8.05 -10.54 -4.22
C LEU A 99 -6.67 -10.45 -4.85
N TYR A 100 -5.62 -10.88 -4.13
CA TYR A 100 -4.29 -11.04 -4.68
C TYR A 100 -4.28 -12.06 -5.83
N GLN A 101 -5.04 -13.16 -5.70
CA GLN A 101 -5.12 -14.15 -6.78
C GLN A 101 -5.77 -13.62 -8.06
N ARG A 102 -6.59 -12.55 -8.00
CA ARG A 102 -7.13 -11.86 -9.19
C ARG A 102 -6.07 -11.03 -9.92
N VAL A 103 -4.94 -10.71 -9.30
CA VAL A 103 -3.83 -10.04 -9.98
C VAL A 103 -3.13 -11.05 -10.89
N ALA A 104 -3.13 -10.76 -12.20
CA ALA A 104 -2.46 -11.58 -13.21
C ALA A 104 -0.99 -11.81 -12.81
N LYS A 105 -0.50 -13.04 -12.96
CA LYS A 105 0.83 -13.45 -12.46
C LYS A 105 1.95 -12.50 -12.89
N HIS A 106 1.96 -12.08 -14.16
CA HIS A 106 2.96 -11.16 -14.71
C HIS A 106 2.86 -9.73 -14.17
N LYS A 107 1.73 -9.34 -13.56
CA LYS A 107 1.54 -8.02 -12.92
C LYS A 107 1.83 -8.02 -11.42
N ARG A 108 1.94 -9.18 -10.78
CA ARG A 108 2.22 -9.28 -9.33
C ARG A 108 3.50 -8.56 -8.90
N PRO A 109 4.60 -8.56 -9.68
CA PRO A 109 5.78 -7.77 -9.33
C PRO A 109 5.50 -6.27 -9.14
N LEU A 110 4.53 -5.70 -9.89
CA LEU A 110 4.17 -4.28 -9.82
C LEU A 110 3.48 -3.87 -8.51
N VAL A 111 2.99 -4.85 -7.75
CA VAL A 111 2.29 -4.64 -6.47
C VAL A 111 3.02 -5.30 -5.30
N THR A 112 4.27 -5.73 -5.49
CA THR A 112 5.06 -6.44 -4.48
C THR A 112 6.10 -5.52 -3.85
N MET A 113 6.06 -5.36 -2.53
CA MET A 113 7.00 -4.54 -1.78
C MET A 113 8.29 -5.33 -1.48
N ASN A 114 9.21 -5.37 -2.43
CA ASN A 114 10.54 -5.91 -2.20
C ASN A 114 11.36 -4.93 -1.35
N PHE A 115 11.76 -5.35 -0.15
CA PHE A 115 12.50 -4.51 0.79
C PHE A 115 14.01 -4.66 0.59
N SER A 116 14.73 -3.54 0.50
CA SER A 116 16.17 -3.50 0.68
C SER A 116 16.51 -3.26 2.17
N THR A 117 17.58 -3.90 2.63
CA THR A 117 18.12 -3.75 3.99
C THR A 117 19.44 -2.98 4.01
N SER A 118 19.79 -2.30 2.92
CA SER A 118 21.00 -1.47 2.80
C SER A 118 20.92 -0.17 3.63
N GLU A 119 19.72 0.15 4.12
CA GLU A 119 19.40 1.35 4.89
C GLU A 119 19.18 0.99 6.36
N GLN A 120 19.27 1.99 7.26
CA GLN A 120 18.98 1.80 8.70
C GLN A 120 17.57 1.24 8.97
N LEU A 121 16.61 1.52 8.08
CA LEU A 121 15.25 0.97 8.12
C LEU A 121 14.93 0.27 6.79
N PRO A 122 14.22 -0.87 6.80
CA PRO A 122 13.81 -1.54 5.57
C PRO A 122 13.00 -0.61 4.66
N ARG A 123 13.35 -0.56 3.38
CA ARG A 123 12.69 0.30 2.39
C ARG A 123 12.25 -0.50 1.17
N ALA A 124 11.03 -0.26 0.70
CA ALA A 124 10.55 -0.75 -0.59
C ALA A 124 10.28 0.45 -1.51
N SER A 125 10.59 0.28 -2.80
CA SER A 125 10.36 1.29 -3.84
C SER A 125 9.44 0.70 -4.90
N LEU A 126 8.32 1.38 -5.18
CA LEU A 126 7.32 0.94 -6.14
C LEU A 126 6.89 2.11 -7.02
N ASP A 127 6.99 1.90 -8.33
CA ASP A 127 6.42 2.82 -9.30
C ASP A 127 4.93 2.54 -9.46
N ILE A 128 4.14 3.62 -9.46
CA ILE A 128 2.73 3.58 -9.83
C ILE A 128 2.60 4.17 -11.22
N VAL A 129 2.03 3.41 -12.15
CA VAL A 129 1.75 3.85 -13.52
C VAL A 129 0.26 4.09 -13.67
N ILE A 130 -0.13 5.30 -14.08
CA ILE A 130 -1.53 5.75 -14.26
C ILE A 130 -1.77 6.34 -15.64
#